data_AF-A0A1E1L2K3-F1
#
_entry.id   AF-A0A1E1L2K3-F1
#
_cell.length_a   1.000
_cell.length_b   1.000
_cell.length_c   1.000
_cell.angle_alpha   90.00
_cell.angle_beta   90.00
_cell.angle_gamma   90.00
#
_symmetry.space_group_name_H-M   'P 1'
#
loop_
_entity.id
_entity.type
_entity.pdbx_description
1 polymer ?
#
loop_
_entity_poly.entity_id
_entity_poly.type
_entity_poly.pdbx_seq_one_letter_code
_entity_poly.pdbx_strand_id
1 'polypeptide(L)'
;MGQIEINPDLLSEGMPIVGKEVSSQLVIFHQGSLPGALSIVIPLPESESAIVVTTNYLALNDIPDWIGQLFLEYLLEVPSAARNDYIKAAVKTRADNLKWYPNLIQELKQLQENGTSPKNFEDYAGTYWDKLGIFKIIVTV
;
A
#
# COMPACT_ATOMS: atom_id res chain seq x y z
N MET A 1 1.14 -22.17 5.52
CA MET A 1 1.78 -20.84 5.41
C MET A 1 0.97 -19.80 6.18
N GLY A 2 1.33 -18.52 6.09
CA GLY A 2 0.74 -17.41 6.87
C GLY A 2 0.43 -16.17 6.02
N GLN A 3 0.21 -15.04 6.70
CA GLN A 3 0.01 -13.73 6.07
C GLN A 3 1.35 -13.13 5.66
N ILE A 4 1.38 -12.47 4.50
CA ILE A 4 2.55 -11.78 3.94
C ILE A 4 2.15 -10.39 3.47
N GLU A 5 1.91 -9.50 4.42
CA GLU A 5 1.45 -8.12 4.19
C GLU A 5 1.83 -7.25 5.41
N ILE A 6 2.06 -5.94 5.20
CA ILE A 6 2.33 -4.97 6.30
C ILE A 6 1.11 -4.15 6.73
N ASN A 7 0.00 -4.20 5.99
CA ASN A 7 -1.24 -3.48 6.28
C ASN A 7 -2.40 -4.43 6.69
N PRO A 8 -2.45 -4.90 7.95
CA PRO A 8 -3.47 -5.86 8.40
C PRO A 8 -4.90 -5.29 8.37
N ASP A 9 -5.05 -3.96 8.42
CA ASP A 9 -6.34 -3.27 8.46
C ASP A 9 -6.89 -2.93 7.06
N LEU A 10 -6.15 -3.28 5.99
CA LEU A 10 -6.57 -3.02 4.62
C LEU A 10 -7.89 -3.74 4.26
N LEU A 11 -8.13 -4.91 4.84
CA LEU A 11 -9.36 -5.68 4.71
C LEU A 11 -10.02 -5.87 6.07
N SER A 12 -11.30 -5.47 6.18
CA SER A 12 -12.09 -5.61 7.42
C SER A 12 -12.22 -7.06 7.94
N GLU A 13 -12.18 -8.04 7.03
CA GLU A 13 -12.25 -9.47 7.36
C GLU A 13 -10.87 -10.10 7.60
N GLY A 14 -9.81 -9.28 7.59
CA GLY A 14 -8.43 -9.74 7.69
C GLY A 14 -7.80 -10.09 6.35
N MET A 15 -6.48 -10.11 6.34
CA MET A 15 -5.67 -10.41 5.17
C MET A 15 -5.72 -11.90 4.80
N PRO A 16 -5.69 -12.26 3.50
CA PRO A 16 -5.69 -13.65 3.07
C PRO A 16 -4.52 -14.46 3.64
N ILE A 17 -4.76 -15.73 3.94
CA ILE A 17 -3.69 -16.68 4.24
C ILE A 17 -3.19 -17.23 2.91
N VAL A 18 -1.91 -17.01 2.61
CA VAL A 18 -1.27 -17.44 1.37
C VAL A 18 -0.79 -18.87 1.50
N GLY A 19 -0.80 -19.65 0.41
CA GLY A 19 -0.21 -20.99 0.42
C GLY A 19 -1.04 -21.99 1.22
N LYS A 20 -2.38 -21.93 1.07
CA LYS A 20 -3.29 -22.93 1.62
C LYS A 20 -3.01 -24.30 1.00
N GLU A 21 -3.15 -25.36 1.79
CA GLU A 21 -3.05 -26.77 1.34
C GLU A 21 -1.71 -27.21 0.76
N VAL A 22 -0.66 -26.41 0.90
CA VAL A 22 0.71 -26.78 0.52
C VAL A 22 1.63 -26.75 1.74
N SER A 23 2.74 -27.48 1.65
CA SER A 23 3.75 -27.54 2.72
C SER A 23 4.30 -26.16 3.04
N SER A 24 4.54 -25.90 4.32
CA SER A 24 5.16 -24.63 4.74
C SER A 24 6.61 -24.57 4.26
N GLN A 25 6.98 -23.40 3.74
CA GLN A 25 8.35 -23.09 3.32
C GLN A 25 8.73 -21.68 3.76
N LEU A 26 10.03 -21.38 3.74
CA LEU A 26 10.53 -20.05 4.04
C LEU A 26 10.17 -19.07 2.92
N VAL A 27 9.42 -18.03 3.26
CA VAL A 27 9.16 -16.88 2.40
C VAL A 27 9.68 -15.63 3.10
N ILE A 28 10.52 -14.87 2.40
CA ILE A 28 10.99 -13.55 2.85
C ILE A 28 10.22 -12.52 2.04
N PHE A 29 9.86 -11.38 2.61
CA PHE A 29 9.23 -10.30 1.85
C PHE A 29 9.60 -8.92 2.36
N HIS A 30 9.47 -7.93 1.48
CA HIS A 30 9.60 -6.51 1.80
C HIS A 30 8.67 -5.69 0.90
N GLN A 31 7.88 -4.80 1.50
CA GLN A 31 7.04 -3.84 0.78
C GLN A 31 7.68 -2.46 0.76
N GLY A 32 7.58 -1.77 -0.37
CA GLY A 32 8.11 -0.43 -0.55
C GLY A 32 6.98 0.53 -0.93
N SER A 33 6.94 1.68 -0.27
CA SER A 33 5.99 2.77 -0.57
C SER A 33 6.74 4.08 -0.73
N LEU A 34 6.57 4.71 -1.89
CA LEU A 34 7.09 6.03 -2.21
C LEU A 34 5.99 6.85 -2.91
N PRO A 35 6.03 8.19 -2.86
CA PRO A 35 5.13 9.01 -3.65
C PRO A 35 5.15 8.61 -5.13
N GLY A 36 4.02 8.12 -5.64
CA GLY A 36 3.88 7.69 -7.02
C GLY A 36 4.40 6.28 -7.33
N ALA A 37 4.86 5.49 -6.35
CA ALA A 37 5.27 4.11 -6.59
C ALA A 37 5.03 3.19 -5.38
N LEU A 38 4.51 1.99 -5.64
CA LEU A 38 4.44 0.91 -4.67
C LEU A 38 5.23 -0.30 -5.18
N SER A 39 5.72 -1.14 -4.28
CA SER A 39 6.46 -2.34 -4.63
C SER A 39 6.35 -3.44 -3.59
N ILE A 40 6.52 -4.69 -4.03
CA ILE A 40 6.78 -5.84 -3.16
C ILE A 40 7.89 -6.69 -3.77
N VAL A 41 8.76 -7.20 -2.89
CA VAL A 41 9.82 -8.16 -3.23
C VAL A 41 9.62 -9.39 -2.36
N ILE A 42 9.58 -10.58 -2.97
CA ILE A 42 9.34 -11.85 -2.28
C ILE A 42 10.40 -12.87 -2.73
N PRO A 43 11.54 -13.00 -2.03
CA PRO A 43 12.49 -14.08 -2.25
C PRO A 43 11.99 -15.42 -1.69
N LEU A 44 12.18 -16.49 -2.47
CA LEU A 44 11.92 -17.88 -2.09
C LEU A 44 13.23 -18.68 -2.11
N PRO A 45 13.92 -18.83 -0.97
CA PRO A 45 15.23 -19.50 -0.92
C PRO A 45 15.21 -20.94 -1.43
N GLU A 46 14.14 -21.69 -1.17
CA GLU A 46 14.06 -23.12 -1.49
C GLU A 46 13.97 -23.39 -3.00
N SER A 47 13.38 -22.45 -3.76
CA SER A 47 13.26 -22.55 -5.23
C SER A 47 14.27 -21.69 -5.98
N GLU A 48 15.17 -21.01 -5.25
CA GLU A 48 16.11 -20.02 -5.80
C GLU A 48 15.44 -18.98 -6.71
N SER A 49 14.21 -18.57 -6.34
CA SER A 49 13.40 -17.65 -7.13
C SER A 49 13.04 -16.39 -6.34
N ALA A 50 12.62 -15.35 -7.05
CA ALA A 50 12.12 -14.13 -6.44
C ALA A 50 11.00 -13.53 -7.28
N ILE A 51 9.99 -12.99 -6.60
CA ILE A 51 8.95 -12.18 -7.20
C ILE A 51 9.26 -10.72 -6.92
N VAL A 52 9.24 -9.89 -7.95
CA VAL A 52 9.38 -8.43 -7.84
C VAL A 52 8.25 -7.78 -8.58
N VAL A 53 7.42 -7.00 -7.88
CA VAL A 53 6.33 -6.23 -8.48
C VAL A 53 6.52 -4.77 -8.12
N THR A 54 6.42 -3.90 -9.11
CA THR A 54 6.47 -2.45 -8.93
C THR A 54 5.34 -1.79 -9.71
N THR A 55 4.70 -0.79 -9.13
CA THR A 55 3.66 0.00 -9.78
C THR A 55 4.03 1.49 -9.72
N ASN A 56 3.51 2.27 -10.67
CA ASN A 56 3.76 3.71 -10.81
C ASN A 56 2.55 4.56 -10.40
N TYR A 57 1.81 4.11 -9.38
CA TYR A 57 0.70 4.85 -8.80
C TYR A 57 0.62 4.60 -7.29
N LEU A 58 -0.02 5.53 -6.59
CA LEU A 58 -0.24 5.53 -5.15
C LEU A 58 -1.71 5.89 -4.88
N ALA A 59 -2.39 5.42 -3.84
CA ALA A 59 -2.55 4.04 -3.40
C ALA A 59 -4.08 3.84 -3.34
N LEU A 60 -4.71 3.49 -4.46
CA LEU A 60 -6.14 3.14 -4.44
C LEU A 60 -6.36 1.82 -3.71
N ASN A 61 -5.36 0.96 -3.66
CA ASN A 61 -5.27 -0.33 -2.97
C ASN A 61 -3.81 -0.81 -3.04
N ASP A 62 -3.50 -1.93 -2.39
CA ASP A 62 -2.15 -2.50 -2.37
C ASP A 62 -1.90 -3.48 -3.54
N ILE A 63 -1.83 -2.94 -4.75
CA ILE A 63 -1.74 -3.79 -5.95
C ILE A 63 -0.44 -4.61 -6.04
N PRO A 64 0.75 -4.08 -5.74
CA PRO A 64 1.94 -4.91 -5.77
C PRO A 64 1.81 -6.12 -4.87
N ASP A 65 1.25 -5.97 -3.67
CA ASP A 65 0.97 -7.09 -2.79
C ASP A 65 0.02 -8.11 -3.43
N TRP A 66 -1.15 -7.66 -3.92
CA TRP A 66 -2.12 -8.55 -4.59
C TRP A 66 -1.53 -9.35 -5.74
N ILE A 67 -0.71 -8.71 -6.58
CA ILE A 67 -0.04 -9.38 -7.70
C ILE A 67 1.07 -10.31 -7.18
N GLY A 68 1.84 -9.86 -6.19
CA GLY A 68 2.92 -10.64 -5.58
C GLY A 68 2.40 -11.93 -4.96
N GLN A 69 1.33 -11.86 -4.16
CA GLN A 69 0.70 -13.02 -3.55
C GLN A 69 0.04 -13.95 -4.59
N LEU A 70 -0.53 -13.40 -5.67
CA LEU A 70 -1.06 -14.19 -6.78
C LEU A 70 0.03 -15.03 -7.46
N PHE A 71 1.17 -14.40 -7.81
CA PHE A 71 2.29 -15.14 -8.38
C PHE A 71 2.92 -16.11 -7.38
N LEU A 72 2.92 -15.76 -6.10
CA LEU A 72 3.42 -16.65 -5.06
C LEU A 72 2.59 -17.93 -4.98
N GLU A 73 1.26 -17.85 -4.92
CA GLU A 73 0.41 -19.05 -4.92
C GLU A 73 0.56 -19.88 -6.20
N TYR A 74 0.88 -19.23 -7.32
CA TYR A 74 1.20 -19.93 -8.56
C TYR A 74 2.53 -20.69 -8.45
N LEU A 75 3.61 -20.06 -7.98
CA LEU A 75 4.93 -20.70 -7.83
C LEU A 75 4.94 -21.81 -6.78
N LEU A 76 4.14 -21.66 -5.73
CA LEU A 76 3.98 -22.66 -4.68
C LEU A 76 3.06 -23.82 -5.09
N GLU A 77 2.57 -23.81 -6.33
CA GLU A 77 1.66 -24.82 -6.87
C GLU A 77 0.40 -25.03 -6.03
N VAL A 78 -0.12 -23.95 -5.43
CA VAL A 78 -1.36 -24.00 -4.64
C VAL A 78 -2.50 -24.51 -5.52
N PRO A 79 -3.29 -25.51 -5.08
CA PRO A 79 -4.42 -26.02 -5.83
C PRO A 79 -5.40 -24.89 -6.20
N SER A 80 -5.92 -24.88 -7.43
CA SER A 80 -6.79 -23.79 -7.91
C SER A 80 -8.02 -23.55 -7.03
N ALA A 81 -8.57 -24.58 -6.40
CA ALA A 81 -9.70 -24.47 -5.46
C ALA A 81 -9.32 -23.83 -4.12
N ALA A 82 -8.04 -23.87 -3.76
CA ALA A 82 -7.50 -23.31 -2.52
C ALA A 82 -6.91 -21.91 -2.70
N ARG A 83 -6.73 -21.41 -3.93
CA ARG A 83 -6.18 -20.06 -4.20
C ARG A 83 -7.09 -18.95 -3.70
N ASN A 84 -6.49 -17.84 -3.31
CA ASN A 84 -7.22 -16.63 -2.90
C ASN A 84 -7.73 -15.84 -4.12
N ASP A 85 -8.82 -15.11 -3.93
CA ASP A 85 -9.37 -14.21 -4.94
C ASP A 85 -8.83 -12.78 -4.73
N TYR A 86 -7.61 -12.56 -5.22
CA TYR A 86 -6.93 -11.26 -5.11
C TYR A 86 -7.61 -10.15 -5.93
N ILE A 87 -8.38 -10.50 -6.97
CA ILE A 87 -9.16 -9.53 -7.74
C ILE A 87 -10.28 -8.97 -6.87
N LYS A 88 -11.01 -9.84 -6.17
CA LYS A 88 -12.05 -9.43 -5.23
C LYS A 88 -11.47 -8.57 -4.09
N ALA A 89 -10.31 -8.96 -3.54
CA ALA A 89 -9.60 -8.15 -2.55
C ALA A 89 -9.25 -6.76 -3.09
N ALA A 90 -8.68 -6.68 -4.30
CA ALA A 90 -8.34 -5.41 -4.95
C ALA A 90 -9.57 -4.52 -5.21
N VAL A 91 -10.69 -5.09 -5.66
CA VAL A 91 -11.94 -4.36 -5.92
C VAL A 91 -12.52 -3.81 -4.62
N LYS A 92 -12.53 -4.62 -3.56
CA LYS A 92 -13.06 -4.21 -2.26
C LYS A 92 -12.23 -3.07 -1.65
N THR A 93 -10.91 -3.26 -1.56
CA THR A 93 -10.00 -2.28 -0.97
C THR A 93 -9.97 -0.96 -1.73
N ARG A 94 -10.12 -1.01 -3.07
CA ARG A 94 -10.35 0.19 -3.88
C ARG A 94 -11.60 0.95 -3.45
N ALA A 95 -12.72 0.26 -3.27
CA ALA A 95 -13.97 0.90 -2.88
C ALA A 95 -13.88 1.54 -1.49
N ASP A 96 -13.14 0.92 -0.57
CA ASP A 96 -12.94 1.45 0.78
C ASP A 96 -11.99 2.64 0.80
N ASN A 97 -10.85 2.57 0.12
CA ASN A 97 -9.90 3.68 0.00
C ASN A 97 -10.50 4.91 -0.71
N LEU A 98 -11.42 4.72 -1.66
CA LEU A 98 -12.13 5.84 -2.29
C LEU A 98 -12.98 6.67 -1.30
N LYS A 99 -13.36 6.09 -0.16
CA LYS A 99 -14.08 6.80 0.91
C LYS A 99 -13.15 7.67 1.74
N TRP A 100 -11.85 7.40 1.73
CA TRP A 100 -10.88 8.11 2.56
C TRP A 100 -10.81 9.60 2.24
N TYR A 101 -10.75 9.97 0.96
CA TYR A 101 -10.64 11.38 0.57
C TYR A 101 -11.81 12.25 1.05
N PRO A 102 -13.09 11.92 0.79
CA PRO A 102 -14.20 12.72 1.31
C PRO A 102 -14.25 12.74 2.84
N ASN A 103 -13.92 11.63 3.51
CA ASN A 103 -13.87 11.57 4.98
C ASN A 103 -12.80 12.50 5.54
N LEU A 104 -11.59 12.50 4.95
CA LEU A 104 -10.51 13.40 5.33
C LEU A 104 -10.92 14.86 5.15
N ILE A 105 -11.56 15.21 4.03
CA ILE A 105 -12.04 16.58 3.81
C ILE A 105 -13.07 16.98 4.88
N GLN A 106 -13.95 16.08 5.27
CA GLN A 106 -14.92 16.33 6.34
C GLN A 106 -14.24 16.50 7.69
N GLU A 107 -13.30 15.63 8.03
CA GLU A 107 -12.53 15.68 9.27
C GLU A 107 -11.73 16.99 9.37
N LEU A 108 -11.02 17.37 8.31
CA LEU A 108 -10.29 18.64 8.25
C LEU A 108 -11.19 19.85 8.47
N LYS A 109 -12.43 19.83 7.94
CA LYS A 109 -13.42 20.88 8.19
C LYS A 109 -13.89 20.93 9.64
N GLN A 110 -14.05 19.77 10.29
CA GLN A 110 -14.47 19.68 11.69
C GLN A 110 -13.36 20.13 12.65
N LEU A 111 -12.10 19.85 12.29
CA LEU A 111 -10.93 20.24 13.07
C LEU A 111 -10.48 21.69 12.81
N GLN A 112 -11.06 22.37 11.82
CA GLN A 112 -10.74 23.76 11.55
C GLN A 112 -11.12 24.64 12.74
N GLU A 113 -10.17 25.44 13.25
CA GLU A 113 -10.43 26.38 14.33
C GLU A 113 -11.46 27.44 13.88
N ASN A 114 -12.55 27.58 14.64
CA ASN A 114 -13.64 28.50 14.32
C ASN A 114 -13.12 29.95 14.22
N GLY A 115 -13.50 30.64 13.14
CA GLY A 115 -13.09 32.03 12.89
C GLY A 115 -11.69 32.20 12.30
N THR A 116 -10.99 31.10 11.99
CA THR A 116 -9.72 31.15 11.25
C THR A 116 -9.94 31.00 9.74
N SER A 117 -9.04 31.58 8.95
CA SER A 117 -8.96 31.39 7.51
C SER A 117 -7.53 31.00 7.13
N PRO A 118 -7.34 30.25 6.03
CA PRO A 118 -6.01 30.09 5.45
C PRO A 118 -5.38 31.47 5.22
N LYS A 119 -4.06 31.60 5.40
CA LYS A 119 -3.32 32.78 4.93
C LYS A 119 -3.46 32.90 3.40
N ASN A 120 -3.13 34.07 2.84
CA ASN A 120 -3.09 34.21 1.39
C ASN A 120 -2.00 33.29 0.81
N PHE A 121 -2.17 32.83 -0.42
CA PHE A 121 -1.24 31.87 -1.02
C PHE A 121 0.18 32.44 -1.10
N GLU A 122 0.28 33.73 -1.40
CA GLU A 122 1.50 34.52 -1.46
C GLU A 122 2.25 34.53 -0.12
N ASP A 123 1.53 34.44 1.00
CA ASP A 123 2.13 34.40 2.35
C ASP A 123 2.83 33.04 2.63
N TYR A 124 2.55 32.01 1.83
CA TYR A 124 3.24 30.71 1.89
C TYR A 124 4.44 30.62 0.94
N ALA A 125 4.62 31.57 0.02
CA ALA A 125 5.71 31.56 -0.94
C ALA A 125 7.07 31.60 -0.22
N GLY A 126 7.98 30.69 -0.58
CA GLY A 126 9.26 30.61 0.10
C GLY A 126 9.96 29.26 -0.07
N THR A 127 11.16 29.17 0.48
CA THR A 127 11.92 27.92 0.58
C THR A 127 11.99 27.49 2.04
N TYR A 128 11.46 26.31 2.33
CA TYR A 128 11.44 25.71 3.65
C TYR A 128 12.46 24.58 3.67
N TRP A 129 13.34 24.57 4.66
CA TRP A 129 14.32 23.51 4.86
C TRP A 129 13.93 22.69 6.08
N ASP A 130 14.19 21.40 6.02
CA ASP A 130 14.19 20.59 7.23
C ASP A 130 15.35 21.01 8.16
N LYS A 131 15.30 20.57 9.43
CA LYS A 131 16.32 20.96 10.43
C LYS A 131 17.74 20.51 10.06
N LEU A 132 17.88 19.44 9.29
CA LEU A 132 19.19 18.92 8.87
C LEU A 132 19.70 19.55 7.58
N GLY A 133 18.88 20.36 6.89
CA GLY A 133 19.23 21.01 5.62
C GLY A 133 19.38 20.03 4.45
N ILE A 134 18.79 18.85 4.54
CA ILE A 134 18.85 17.77 3.54
C ILE A 134 17.70 17.90 2.55
N PHE A 135 16.52 18.26 3.03
CA PHE A 135 15.28 18.34 2.27
C PHE A 135 14.75 19.77 2.24
N LYS A 136 14.27 20.21 1.07
CA LYS A 136 13.60 21.50 0.94
C LYS A 136 12.27 21.37 0.21
N ILE A 137 11.32 22.21 0.62
CA ILE A 137 10.07 22.47 -0.09
C ILE A 137 10.15 23.88 -0.63
N ILE A 138 9.86 24.05 -1.92
CA ILE A 138 9.78 25.37 -2.56
C ILE A 138 8.32 25.60 -2.92
N VAL A 139 7.76 26.69 -2.42
CA VAL A 139 6.40 27.16 -2.76
C VAL A 139 6.56 28.41 -3.61
N THR A 140 6.07 28.35 -4.86
CA THR A 140 6.14 29.44 -5.84
C THR A 140 4.73 29.89 -6.23
N VAL A 141 4.59 31.19 -6.51
CA VAL A 141 3.35 31.82 -7.02
C VAL A 141 3.42 32.00 -8.53
#